data_AF-A0A8S3S538-F1
#
_entry.id   AF-A0A8S3S538-F1
#
_cell.length_a   1.000
_cell.length_b   1.000
_cell.length_c   1.000
_cell.angle_alpha   90.00
_cell.angle_beta   90.00
_cell.angle_gamma   90.00
#
_symmetry.space_group_name_H-M   'P 1'
#
loop_
_entity.id
_entity.type
_entity.pdbx_description
1 polymer ?
#
loop_
_entity_poly.entity_id
_entity_poly.type
_entity_poly.pdbx_seq_one_letter_code
_entity_poly.pdbx_strand_id
1 'polypeptide(L)'
;MKGEPEIQLNETINYNEHFDWRWEQGRFGFGIFAGRFNREYREAQFRGLPLPILWIAEYFTFDGEGIRWGRHYRQAGWYSHIMMWLALPLWFLTIILFFVLLKYGAYFLMLTGGVMVIANILWSTIRNFNELEIPLASDHVLKFKYGGAYYVNLITGVLCVLLGAIIWLMDLRFPSVIASFFGVDVLQDEFDDATVEEDTSTPKSVKDEPDQNGMEMRGMSSKGKSQAATADDEEEESDDEIYEAPTFAQQPAMMTSIKKQRFTKRVGLQAPRRRPPPPIPGEDPDEDYENVSRPDQDELFLVKWCGYPDTETTWEPTCHIDQRSLSEYIPSNINPHRLNSAAKTFEDIIQNRLKPGNRCHSVSSRFDLDVYRYCFQTDETVLLNLADDFSRLPLTESWNYRINSNGQGLTIDFPIRLSPRLHFRKIFVRTEDGSVFTKMLPIETVKIIIPTRVC
;
A
#
# COMPACT_ATOMS: atom_id res chain seq x y z
N MET A 1 3.69 0.67 -31.92
CA MET A 1 2.78 1.22 -32.94
C MET A 1 3.53 1.34 -34.25
N LYS A 2 3.00 0.78 -35.33
CA LYS A 2 3.58 0.88 -36.68
C LYS A 2 2.53 1.47 -37.63
N GLY A 3 2.93 2.40 -38.50
CA GLY A 3 2.09 2.91 -39.57
C GLY A 3 2.11 2.00 -40.80
N GLU A 4 0.97 1.91 -41.48
CA GLU A 4 0.85 1.29 -42.80
C GLU A 4 0.21 2.31 -43.76
N PRO A 5 0.99 2.96 -44.66
CA PRO A 5 2.44 2.88 -44.83
C PRO A 5 3.23 3.47 -43.65
N GLU A 6 4.53 3.19 -43.55
CA GLU A 6 5.37 3.60 -42.40
C GLU A 6 5.58 5.12 -42.29
N ILE A 7 5.52 5.84 -43.41
CA ILE A 7 5.65 7.31 -43.46
C ILE A 7 4.26 7.89 -43.71
N GLN A 8 3.75 8.68 -42.75
CA GLN A 8 2.45 9.35 -42.82
C GLN A 8 2.59 10.76 -42.25
N LEU A 9 1.90 11.75 -42.83
CA LEU A 9 1.94 13.14 -42.35
C LEU A 9 3.36 13.75 -42.24
N ASN A 10 4.31 13.25 -43.03
CA ASN A 10 5.76 13.52 -42.98
C ASN A 10 6.50 12.99 -41.72
N GLU A 11 5.88 12.12 -40.94
CA GLU A 11 6.46 11.43 -39.77
C GLU A 11 6.63 9.93 -40.03
N THR A 12 7.67 9.33 -39.44
CA THR A 12 7.94 7.88 -39.54
C THR A 12 7.35 7.15 -38.33
N ILE A 13 6.20 6.52 -38.51
CA ILE A 13 5.44 5.89 -37.43
C ILE A 13 5.97 4.47 -37.18
N ASN A 14 7.02 4.37 -36.36
CA ASN A 14 7.60 3.10 -35.93
C ASN A 14 8.08 3.16 -34.46
N TYR A 15 7.11 3.09 -33.55
CA TYR A 15 7.33 3.20 -32.09
C TYR A 15 7.33 1.83 -31.41
N ASN A 16 8.35 1.54 -30.61
CA ASN A 16 8.47 0.34 -29.79
C ASN A 16 8.76 0.71 -28.32
N GLU A 17 7.74 1.27 -27.67
CA GLU A 17 7.82 1.79 -26.30
C GLU A 17 7.71 0.66 -25.26
N HIS A 18 8.44 0.80 -24.16
CA HIS A 18 8.44 -0.15 -23.04
C HIS A 18 8.16 0.60 -21.73
N PHE A 19 7.14 0.14 -21.01
CA PHE A 19 6.81 0.58 -19.67
C PHE A 19 7.11 -0.55 -18.68
N ASP A 20 7.91 -0.28 -17.66
CA ASP A 20 8.42 -1.28 -16.74
C ASP A 20 7.66 -1.27 -15.40
N TRP A 21 7.07 -2.42 -15.07
CA TRP A 21 6.32 -2.64 -13.83
C TRP A 21 7.07 -3.49 -12.80
N ARG A 22 8.37 -3.75 -13.00
CA ARG A 22 9.22 -4.47 -12.03
C ARG A 22 9.34 -3.70 -10.70
N TRP A 23 9.59 -4.45 -9.63
CA TRP A 23 9.80 -3.97 -8.26
C TRP A 23 8.54 -3.37 -7.59
N GLU A 24 8.75 -2.47 -6.64
CA GLU A 24 7.72 -1.95 -5.72
C GLU A 24 6.56 -1.25 -6.42
N GLN A 25 5.39 -1.22 -5.76
CA GLN A 25 4.19 -0.56 -6.29
C GLN A 25 4.27 0.97 -6.19
N GLY A 26 5.18 1.49 -5.35
CA GLY A 26 5.21 2.89 -4.95
C GLY A 26 3.93 3.32 -4.23
N ARG A 27 3.73 4.63 -4.11
CA ARG A 27 2.45 5.24 -3.74
C ARG A 27 1.54 5.36 -4.97
N PHE A 28 0.24 5.53 -4.74
CA PHE A 28 -0.72 5.88 -5.79
C PHE A 28 -0.45 7.28 -6.39
N GLY A 29 -1.00 7.53 -7.58
CA GLY A 29 -0.77 8.76 -8.35
C GLY A 29 0.48 8.71 -9.24
N PHE A 30 1.02 9.90 -9.57
CA PHE A 30 2.08 10.10 -10.57
C PHE A 30 3.29 10.89 -10.05
N GLY A 31 3.48 10.97 -8.73
CA GLY A 31 4.59 11.68 -8.10
C GLY A 31 5.93 10.93 -8.14
N ILE A 32 7.00 11.53 -7.60
CA ILE A 32 8.35 10.94 -7.58
C ILE A 32 8.43 9.59 -6.82
N PHE A 33 7.52 9.37 -5.88
CA PHE A 33 7.37 8.14 -5.10
C PHE A 33 6.30 7.17 -5.64
N ALA A 34 5.72 7.46 -6.81
CA ALA A 34 4.78 6.55 -7.46
C ALA A 34 5.51 5.33 -8.06
N GLY A 35 4.76 4.26 -8.33
CA GLY A 35 5.29 3.06 -8.98
C GLY A 35 5.97 3.38 -10.31
N ARG A 36 6.99 2.58 -10.67
CA ARG A 36 7.83 2.81 -11.86
C ARG A 36 6.99 3.03 -13.12
N PHE A 37 5.99 2.17 -13.35
CA PHE A 37 5.06 2.26 -14.47
C PHE A 37 4.36 3.63 -14.55
N ASN A 38 3.78 4.13 -13.44
CA ASN A 38 3.09 5.43 -13.41
C ASN A 38 4.05 6.59 -13.68
N ARG A 39 5.29 6.50 -13.21
CA ARG A 39 6.33 7.50 -13.49
C ARG A 39 6.75 7.50 -14.95
N GLU A 40 6.97 6.32 -15.54
CA GLU A 40 7.34 6.17 -16.95
C GLU A 40 6.18 6.58 -17.87
N TYR A 41 4.93 6.29 -17.51
CA TYR A 41 3.74 6.83 -18.17
C TYR A 41 3.70 8.37 -18.10
N ARG A 42 3.98 8.96 -16.93
CA ARG A 42 4.01 10.42 -16.80
C ARG A 42 5.14 11.07 -17.58
N GLU A 43 6.31 10.43 -17.67
CA GLU A 43 7.39 10.84 -18.57
C GLU A 43 6.99 10.71 -20.05
N ALA A 44 6.31 9.63 -20.44
CA ALA A 44 5.79 9.45 -21.80
C ALA A 44 4.78 10.54 -22.22
N GLN A 45 3.90 10.95 -21.30
CA GLN A 45 3.03 12.12 -21.52
C GLN A 45 3.85 13.40 -21.74
N PHE A 46 4.86 13.67 -20.90
CA PHE A 46 5.73 14.84 -21.07
C PHE A 46 6.62 14.80 -22.33
N ARG A 47 6.95 13.61 -22.85
CA ARG A 47 7.65 13.43 -24.13
C ARG A 47 6.75 13.63 -25.34
N GLY A 48 5.42 13.64 -25.18
CA GLY A 48 4.46 13.78 -26.26
C GLY A 48 4.33 12.53 -27.13
N LEU A 49 4.31 11.34 -26.54
CA LEU A 49 4.02 10.11 -27.29
C LEU A 49 2.63 10.14 -27.96
N PRO A 50 2.46 9.47 -29.12
CA PRO A 50 1.20 9.50 -29.85
C PRO A 50 0.06 8.86 -29.04
N LEU A 51 -1.13 9.45 -29.15
CA LEU A 51 -2.31 9.15 -28.33
C LEU A 51 -2.62 7.64 -28.18
N PRO A 52 -2.57 6.79 -29.24
CA PRO A 52 -2.87 5.36 -29.08
C PRO A 52 -1.92 4.61 -28.13
N ILE A 53 -0.68 5.07 -27.98
CA ILE A 53 0.29 4.45 -27.04
C ILE A 53 -0.03 4.88 -25.61
N LEU A 54 -0.31 6.17 -25.40
CA LEU A 54 -0.70 6.68 -24.08
C LEU A 54 -2.01 6.04 -23.62
N TRP A 55 -3.01 5.94 -24.50
CA TRP A 55 -4.30 5.29 -24.24
C TRP A 55 -4.14 3.83 -23.81
N ILE A 56 -3.32 3.02 -24.52
CA ILE A 56 -3.04 1.63 -24.11
C ILE A 56 -2.33 1.58 -22.75
N ALA A 57 -1.41 2.50 -22.46
CA ALA A 57 -0.71 2.55 -21.18
C ALA A 57 -1.62 2.95 -20.01
N GLU A 58 -2.56 3.88 -20.25
CA GLU A 58 -3.51 4.41 -19.26
C GLU A 58 -4.40 3.31 -18.65
N TYR A 59 -4.81 2.33 -19.47
CA TYR A 59 -5.55 1.13 -19.04
C TYR A 59 -4.83 0.29 -17.97
N PHE A 60 -3.50 0.42 -17.83
CA PHE A 60 -2.72 -0.24 -16.77
C PHE A 60 -2.45 0.67 -15.56
N THR A 61 -2.83 1.96 -15.62
CA THR A 61 -2.73 2.91 -14.49
C THR A 61 -3.99 2.94 -13.61
N PHE A 62 -5.16 2.57 -14.14
CA PHE A 62 -6.41 2.54 -13.39
C PHE A 62 -6.44 1.44 -12.30
N ASP A 63 -6.97 1.79 -11.12
CA ASP A 63 -7.11 0.89 -9.96
C ASP A 63 -8.47 1.08 -9.23
N GLY A 64 -9.54 1.25 -10.03
CA GLY A 64 -10.92 1.46 -9.56
C GLY A 64 -11.85 0.26 -9.80
N GLU A 65 -13.06 0.31 -9.26
CA GLU A 65 -14.31 -0.35 -9.73
C GLU A 65 -14.26 -1.81 -10.28
N GLY A 66 -13.34 -2.65 -9.78
CA GLY A 66 -13.14 -4.01 -10.33
C GLY A 66 -12.38 -4.03 -11.67
N ILE A 67 -11.89 -2.88 -12.11
CA ILE A 67 -11.16 -2.62 -13.35
C ILE A 67 -9.69 -2.33 -12.95
N ARG A 68 -8.98 -3.38 -12.50
CA ARG A 68 -7.67 -3.29 -11.84
C ARG A 68 -6.54 -3.97 -12.61
N TRP A 69 -6.58 -3.92 -13.94
CA TRP A 69 -5.74 -4.76 -14.79
C TRP A 69 -4.24 -4.62 -14.50
N GLY A 70 -3.72 -3.40 -14.30
CA GLY A 70 -2.30 -3.18 -13.97
C GLY A 70 -1.83 -3.92 -12.72
N ARG A 71 -2.66 -3.94 -11.66
CA ARG A 71 -2.37 -4.66 -10.41
C ARG A 71 -2.32 -6.18 -10.65
N HIS A 72 -3.31 -6.73 -11.35
CA HIS A 72 -3.40 -8.17 -11.66
C HIS A 72 -2.26 -8.65 -12.57
N TYR A 73 -1.96 -7.93 -13.66
CA TYR A 73 -0.86 -8.28 -14.56
C TYR A 73 0.51 -8.23 -13.86
N ARG A 74 0.74 -7.22 -13.00
CA ARG A 74 1.99 -7.12 -12.22
C ARG A 74 2.10 -8.24 -11.17
N GLN A 75 1.03 -8.60 -10.48
CA GLN A 75 1.01 -9.75 -9.56
C GLN A 75 1.26 -11.08 -10.30
N ALA A 76 0.51 -11.35 -11.37
CA ALA A 76 0.68 -12.55 -12.20
C ALA A 76 2.12 -12.66 -12.72
N GLY A 77 2.69 -11.54 -13.18
CA GLY A 77 4.07 -11.44 -13.64
C GLY A 77 5.08 -11.74 -12.53
N TRP A 78 4.89 -11.21 -11.32
CA TRP A 78 5.80 -11.43 -10.19
C TRP A 78 5.82 -12.89 -9.73
N TYR A 79 4.66 -13.52 -9.53
CA TYR A 79 4.61 -14.94 -9.14
C TYR A 79 5.17 -15.86 -10.25
N SER A 80 4.87 -15.58 -11.51
CA SER A 80 5.45 -16.32 -12.64
C SER A 80 6.98 -16.15 -12.71
N HIS A 81 7.48 -14.94 -12.46
CA HIS A 81 8.91 -14.64 -12.41
C HIS A 81 9.63 -15.41 -11.30
N ILE A 82 9.05 -15.48 -10.09
CA ILE A 82 9.57 -16.28 -8.98
C ILE A 82 9.66 -17.76 -9.37
N MET A 83 8.61 -18.32 -9.97
CA MET A 83 8.62 -19.74 -10.39
C MET A 83 9.64 -20.01 -11.50
N MET A 84 9.83 -19.11 -12.47
CA MET A 84 10.88 -19.27 -13.48
C MET A 84 12.29 -19.15 -12.88
N TRP A 85 12.50 -18.27 -11.87
CA TRP A 85 13.75 -18.21 -11.11
C TRP A 85 13.97 -19.41 -10.17
N LEU A 86 12.92 -20.17 -9.82
CA LEU A 86 13.02 -21.44 -9.12
C LEU A 86 13.33 -22.60 -10.08
N ALA A 87 12.74 -22.60 -11.29
CA ALA A 87 13.01 -23.61 -12.30
C ALA A 87 14.47 -23.60 -12.79
N LEU A 88 15.11 -22.43 -12.88
CA LEU A 88 16.50 -22.31 -13.33
C LEU A 88 17.54 -23.05 -12.46
N PRO A 89 17.62 -22.85 -11.12
CA PRO A 89 18.53 -23.61 -10.27
C PRO A 89 18.13 -25.09 -10.18
N LEU A 90 16.83 -25.43 -10.21
CA LEU A 90 16.39 -26.83 -10.26
C LEU A 90 16.91 -27.53 -11.52
N TRP A 91 16.89 -26.86 -12.67
CA TRP A 91 17.46 -27.37 -13.93
C TRP A 91 19.00 -27.54 -13.88
N PHE A 92 19.74 -26.63 -13.25
CA PHE A 92 21.16 -26.86 -13.01
C PHE A 92 21.39 -28.06 -12.08
N LEU A 93 20.52 -28.25 -11.09
CA LEU A 93 20.57 -29.37 -10.15
C LEU A 93 20.27 -30.71 -10.85
N THR A 94 19.35 -30.77 -11.83
CA THR A 94 19.13 -32.01 -12.63
C THR A 94 20.36 -32.40 -13.42
N ILE A 95 21.02 -31.44 -14.08
CA ILE A 95 22.24 -31.70 -14.86
C ILE A 95 23.31 -32.30 -13.97
N ILE A 96 23.50 -31.77 -12.76
CA ILE A 96 24.48 -32.29 -11.80
C ILE A 96 24.08 -33.70 -11.32
N LEU A 97 22.81 -33.92 -10.94
CA LEU A 97 22.34 -35.23 -10.47
C LEU A 97 22.41 -36.33 -11.53
N PHE A 98 22.20 -36.02 -12.81
CA PHE A 98 22.34 -37.02 -13.88
C PHE A 98 23.78 -37.57 -14.03
N PHE A 99 24.79 -36.93 -13.45
CA PHE A 99 26.16 -37.46 -13.36
C PHE A 99 26.46 -38.22 -12.05
N VAL A 100 25.50 -38.32 -11.13
CA VAL A 100 25.69 -38.96 -9.81
C VAL A 100 24.66 -40.05 -9.55
N LEU A 101 23.36 -39.72 -9.55
CA LEU A 101 22.26 -40.67 -9.30
C LEU A 101 21.09 -40.37 -10.24
N LEU A 102 20.85 -41.24 -11.22
CA LEU A 102 19.86 -41.02 -12.30
C LEU A 102 18.43 -40.86 -11.78
N LYS A 103 18.06 -41.66 -10.77
CA LYS A 103 16.77 -41.66 -10.06
C LYS A 103 16.43 -40.28 -9.48
N TYR A 104 17.37 -39.64 -8.79
CA TYR A 104 17.17 -38.29 -8.26
C TYR A 104 17.18 -37.22 -9.37
N GLY A 105 18.00 -37.38 -10.41
CA GLY A 105 17.96 -36.52 -11.60
C GLY A 105 16.58 -36.51 -12.28
N ALA A 106 15.94 -37.68 -12.40
CA ALA A 106 14.58 -37.83 -12.93
C ALA A 106 13.54 -37.09 -12.08
N TYR A 107 13.57 -37.25 -10.74
CA TYR A 107 12.67 -36.54 -9.83
C TYR A 107 12.82 -35.02 -9.93
N PHE A 108 14.05 -34.51 -9.95
CA PHE A 108 14.29 -33.06 -10.11
C PHE A 108 13.90 -32.56 -11.50
N LEU A 109 13.94 -33.39 -12.56
CA LEU A 109 13.48 -33.01 -13.91
C LEU A 109 11.96 -32.90 -13.98
N MET A 110 11.25 -33.83 -13.35
CA MET A 110 9.79 -33.73 -13.16
C MET A 110 9.42 -32.49 -12.32
N LEU A 111 10.16 -32.22 -11.24
CA LEU A 111 9.96 -31.03 -10.40
C LEU A 111 10.19 -29.73 -11.17
N THR A 112 11.27 -29.65 -11.96
CA THR A 112 11.58 -28.50 -12.83
C THR A 112 10.45 -28.25 -13.82
N GLY A 113 10.01 -29.28 -14.55
CA GLY A 113 8.88 -29.17 -15.49
C GLY A 113 7.56 -28.79 -14.80
N GLY A 114 7.30 -29.34 -13.62
CA GLY A 114 6.15 -28.99 -12.78
C GLY A 114 6.14 -27.52 -12.39
N VAL A 115 7.27 -26.97 -11.94
CA VAL A 115 7.40 -25.54 -11.61
C VAL A 115 7.19 -24.65 -12.84
N MET A 116 7.68 -25.04 -14.02
CA MET A 116 7.42 -24.31 -15.28
C MET A 116 5.94 -24.33 -15.67
N VAL A 117 5.24 -25.46 -15.49
CA VAL A 117 3.79 -25.56 -15.72
C VAL A 117 3.01 -24.73 -14.69
N ILE A 118 3.39 -24.77 -13.42
CA ILE A 118 2.81 -23.94 -12.35
C ILE A 118 2.97 -22.44 -12.65
N ALA A 119 4.10 -21.99 -13.21
CA ALA A 119 4.29 -20.61 -13.66
C ALA A 119 3.24 -20.19 -14.70
N ASN A 120 2.91 -21.05 -15.67
CA ASN A 120 1.87 -20.78 -16.66
C ASN A 120 0.46 -20.79 -16.06
N ILE A 121 0.21 -21.67 -15.08
CA ILE A 121 -1.06 -21.71 -14.35
C ILE A 121 -1.25 -20.39 -13.59
N LEU A 122 -0.26 -19.96 -12.80
CA LEU A 122 -0.29 -18.69 -12.05
C LEU A 122 -0.47 -17.46 -12.97
N TRP A 123 0.19 -17.44 -14.14
CA TRP A 123 -0.02 -16.40 -15.15
C TRP A 123 -1.47 -16.36 -15.66
N SER A 124 -2.12 -17.52 -15.78
CA SER A 124 -3.50 -17.62 -16.24
C SER A 124 -4.55 -17.31 -15.16
N THR A 125 -4.32 -17.70 -13.91
CA THR A 125 -5.33 -17.64 -12.82
C THR A 125 -5.34 -16.32 -12.04
N ILE A 126 -4.23 -15.56 -12.04
CA ILE A 126 -4.11 -14.30 -11.27
C ILE A 126 -4.65 -13.08 -12.05
N ARG A 127 -5.03 -13.26 -13.32
CA ARG A 127 -5.72 -12.25 -14.15
C ARG A 127 -7.05 -11.81 -13.52
N ASN A 128 -7.47 -10.58 -13.85
CA ASN A 128 -8.78 -10.05 -13.46
C ASN A 128 -9.91 -10.87 -14.12
N PHE A 129 -11.09 -10.96 -13.49
CA PHE A 129 -12.23 -11.70 -14.04
C PHE A 129 -12.77 -11.07 -15.33
N ASN A 130 -12.69 -9.74 -15.44
CA ASN A 130 -12.93 -9.00 -16.68
C ASN A 130 -11.70 -9.08 -17.58
N GLU A 131 -11.83 -9.71 -18.75
CA GLU A 131 -10.79 -9.68 -19.78
C GLU A 131 -10.48 -8.22 -20.19
N LEU A 132 -9.20 -7.96 -20.50
CA LEU A 132 -8.77 -6.64 -20.94
C LEU A 132 -9.12 -6.47 -22.43
N GLU A 133 -10.07 -5.58 -22.71
CA GLU A 133 -10.43 -5.16 -24.06
C GLU A 133 -10.26 -3.64 -24.17
N ILE A 134 -9.39 -3.19 -25.08
CA ILE A 134 -9.08 -1.76 -25.26
C ILE A 134 -9.68 -1.28 -26.59
N PRO A 135 -10.74 -0.45 -26.60
CA PRO A 135 -11.21 0.22 -27.81
C PRO A 135 -10.15 1.23 -28.26
N LEU A 136 -9.70 1.14 -29.51
CA LEU A 136 -8.75 2.08 -30.12
C LEU A 136 -9.44 3.06 -31.08
N ALA A 137 -10.59 2.65 -31.63
CA ALA A 137 -11.51 3.46 -32.41
C ALA A 137 -12.93 2.90 -32.21
N SER A 138 -13.94 3.63 -32.68
CA SER A 138 -15.37 3.25 -32.54
C SER A 138 -15.76 1.89 -33.11
N ASP A 139 -14.94 1.32 -34.02
CA ASP A 139 -15.19 0.03 -34.68
C ASP A 139 -14.09 -1.02 -34.38
N HIS A 140 -13.05 -0.69 -33.60
CA HIS A 140 -11.87 -1.55 -33.43
C HIS A 140 -11.45 -1.70 -31.95
N VAL A 141 -11.55 -2.95 -31.46
CA VAL A 141 -11.24 -3.35 -30.07
C VAL A 141 -10.05 -4.31 -30.03
N LEU A 142 -9.02 -3.95 -29.27
CA LEU A 142 -7.82 -4.75 -29.05
C LEU A 142 -8.08 -5.82 -27.97
N LYS A 143 -8.11 -7.09 -28.37
CA LYS A 143 -8.28 -8.26 -27.48
C LYS A 143 -6.96 -9.02 -27.29
N PHE A 144 -6.58 -9.28 -26.04
CA PHE A 144 -5.26 -9.85 -25.71
C PHE A 144 -5.25 -11.38 -25.70
N LYS A 145 -4.41 -12.01 -26.54
CA LYS A 145 -4.20 -13.47 -26.59
C LYS A 145 -2.89 -13.86 -25.92
N TYR A 146 -2.73 -15.15 -25.57
CA TYR A 146 -1.46 -15.68 -25.06
C TYR A 146 -0.37 -15.61 -26.13
N GLY A 147 0.79 -15.03 -25.79
CA GLY A 147 1.92 -14.89 -26.70
C GLY A 147 2.77 -16.17 -26.81
N GLY A 148 3.63 -16.26 -27.83
CA GLY A 148 4.46 -17.44 -28.09
C GLY A 148 5.29 -17.92 -26.89
N ALA A 149 5.80 -17.01 -26.06
CA ALA A 149 6.56 -17.35 -24.85
C ALA A 149 5.77 -18.20 -23.84
N TYR A 150 4.45 -18.00 -23.72
CA TYR A 150 3.58 -18.82 -22.87
C TYR A 150 3.54 -20.27 -23.36
N TYR A 151 3.31 -20.46 -24.67
CA TYR A 151 3.27 -21.78 -25.28
C TYR A 151 4.64 -22.47 -25.28
N VAL A 152 5.74 -21.74 -25.52
CA VAL A 152 7.10 -22.29 -25.41
C VAL A 152 7.40 -22.76 -23.98
N ASN A 153 7.05 -21.98 -22.96
CA ASN A 153 7.23 -22.38 -21.57
C ASN A 153 6.35 -23.59 -21.21
N LEU A 154 5.09 -23.62 -21.67
CA LEU A 154 4.16 -24.73 -21.42
C LEU A 154 4.63 -26.03 -22.07
N ILE A 155 5.00 -25.99 -23.35
CA ILE A 155 5.51 -27.16 -24.09
C ILE A 155 6.81 -27.67 -23.44
N THR A 156 7.74 -26.78 -23.11
CA THR A 156 9.01 -27.16 -22.45
C THR A 156 8.77 -27.78 -21.08
N GLY A 157 7.90 -27.17 -20.25
CA GLY A 157 7.56 -27.70 -18.93
C GLY A 157 6.91 -29.09 -19.00
N VAL A 158 5.95 -29.30 -19.91
CA VAL A 158 5.31 -30.60 -20.14
C VAL A 158 6.31 -31.63 -20.66
N LEU A 159 7.20 -31.26 -21.58
CA LEU A 159 8.27 -32.16 -22.06
C LEU A 159 9.23 -32.58 -20.93
N CYS A 160 9.62 -31.67 -20.04
CA CYS A 160 10.44 -32.01 -18.88
C CYS A 160 9.73 -33.01 -17.94
N VAL A 161 8.44 -32.84 -17.67
CA VAL A 161 7.65 -33.80 -16.87
C VAL A 161 7.57 -35.17 -17.55
N LEU A 162 7.29 -35.20 -18.87
CA LEU A 162 7.20 -36.45 -19.63
C LEU A 162 8.54 -37.18 -19.70
N LEU A 163 9.64 -36.48 -19.97
CA LEU A 163 10.99 -37.07 -20.03
C LEU A 163 11.43 -37.59 -18.66
N GLY A 164 11.22 -36.83 -17.58
CA GLY A 164 11.50 -37.29 -16.22
C GLY A 164 10.68 -38.52 -15.83
N ALA A 165 9.39 -38.56 -16.20
CA ALA A 165 8.53 -39.72 -15.97
C ALA A 165 8.95 -40.96 -16.77
N ILE A 166 9.43 -40.78 -18.02
CA ILE A 166 9.97 -41.88 -18.84
C ILE A 166 11.25 -42.44 -18.20
N ILE A 167 12.18 -41.58 -17.78
CA ILE A 167 13.42 -42.01 -17.10
C ILE A 167 13.08 -42.78 -15.82
N TRP A 168 12.18 -42.27 -14.98
CA TRP A 168 11.74 -42.93 -13.75
C TRP A 168 11.03 -44.29 -14.00
N LEU A 169 10.19 -44.39 -15.03
CA LEU A 169 9.55 -45.67 -15.40
C LEU A 169 10.53 -46.69 -15.98
N MET A 170 11.62 -46.24 -16.62
CA MET A 170 12.70 -47.11 -17.08
C MET A 170 13.61 -47.56 -15.94
N ASP A 171 13.95 -46.65 -15.01
CA ASP A 171 14.67 -46.91 -13.76
C ASP A 171 14.01 -48.02 -12.94
N LEU A 172 12.70 -47.90 -12.69
CA LEU A 172 11.88 -48.91 -12.01
C LEU A 172 11.79 -50.27 -12.73
N ARG A 173 12.14 -50.37 -14.01
CA ARG A 173 11.89 -51.58 -14.83
C ARG A 173 13.15 -52.29 -15.31
N PHE A 174 14.21 -51.54 -15.62
CA PHE A 174 15.46 -52.00 -16.23
C PHE A 174 16.67 -51.11 -15.83
N PRO A 175 17.02 -51.01 -14.52
CA PRO A 175 18.04 -50.07 -14.03
C PRO A 175 19.40 -50.25 -14.72
N SER A 176 19.85 -51.49 -14.93
CA SER A 176 21.11 -51.81 -15.62
C SER A 176 21.15 -51.37 -17.09
N VAL A 177 19.99 -51.27 -17.77
CA VAL A 177 19.91 -50.83 -19.17
C VAL A 177 19.95 -49.31 -19.27
N ILE A 178 19.33 -48.59 -18.32
CA ILE A 178 19.38 -47.12 -18.32
C ILE A 178 20.72 -46.59 -17.81
N ALA A 179 21.32 -47.21 -16.79
CA ALA A 179 22.66 -46.89 -16.32
C ALA A 179 23.72 -47.05 -17.44
N SER A 180 23.69 -48.17 -18.19
CA SER A 180 24.59 -48.38 -19.32
C SER A 180 24.33 -47.48 -20.54
N PHE A 181 23.13 -46.92 -20.69
CA PHE A 181 22.84 -45.88 -21.68
C PHE A 181 23.42 -44.50 -21.29
N PHE A 182 23.36 -44.14 -20.01
CA PHE A 182 23.94 -42.88 -19.50
C PHE A 182 25.43 -42.97 -19.18
N GLY A 183 26.01 -44.17 -19.08
CA GLY A 183 27.41 -44.38 -18.71
C GLY A 183 27.71 -44.21 -17.22
N VAL A 184 26.69 -44.37 -16.37
CA VAL A 184 26.78 -44.31 -14.90
C VAL A 184 26.93 -45.73 -14.35
N ASP A 185 27.74 -45.91 -13.30
CA ASP A 185 28.09 -47.24 -12.79
C ASP A 185 27.03 -47.77 -11.80
N VAL A 186 26.40 -48.90 -12.14
CA VAL A 186 25.20 -49.45 -11.46
C VAL A 186 25.43 -49.68 -9.96
N LEU A 187 26.66 -50.04 -9.60
CA LEU A 187 27.02 -50.37 -8.21
C LEU A 187 26.81 -49.20 -7.25
N GLN A 188 26.87 -47.95 -7.73
CA GLN A 188 26.79 -46.77 -6.88
C GLN A 188 25.38 -46.53 -6.32
N ASP A 189 24.32 -46.99 -6.99
CA ASP A 189 22.94 -46.99 -6.46
C ASP A 189 22.68 -48.15 -5.48
N GLU A 190 23.46 -49.24 -5.54
CA GLU A 190 23.20 -50.51 -4.80
C GLU A 190 23.86 -50.54 -3.40
N PHE A 191 24.98 -49.84 -3.20
CA PHE A 191 25.65 -49.73 -1.89
C PHE A 191 24.89 -48.87 -0.85
N ASP A 192 24.13 -47.86 -1.29
CA ASP A 192 23.36 -46.98 -0.38
C ASP A 192 22.05 -47.62 0.11
N ASP A 193 21.47 -48.59 -0.62
CA ASP A 193 20.28 -49.34 -0.19
C ASP A 193 20.67 -50.45 0.82
N ALA A 194 21.77 -51.16 0.54
CA ALA A 194 22.27 -52.25 1.38
C ALA A 194 22.73 -51.79 2.79
N THR A 195 23.24 -50.56 2.92
CA THR A 195 23.75 -50.03 4.19
C THR A 195 22.66 -49.62 5.19
N VAL A 196 21.37 -49.72 4.83
CA VAL A 196 20.24 -49.41 5.72
C VAL A 196 19.64 -50.67 6.37
N GLU A 197 19.82 -51.86 5.80
CA GLU A 197 19.21 -53.11 6.32
C GLU A 197 20.16 -54.02 7.13
N GLU A 198 21.48 -53.90 7.01
CA GLU A 198 22.43 -54.88 7.61
C GLU A 198 22.75 -54.66 9.13
N ASP A 199 21.82 -54.08 9.90
CA ASP A 199 22.00 -53.83 11.35
C ASP A 199 21.09 -54.73 12.23
N THR A 200 20.98 -56.03 11.89
CA THR A 200 20.38 -57.04 12.78
C THR A 200 20.99 -58.44 12.63
N SER A 201 21.35 -59.03 13.78
CA SER A 201 21.77 -60.42 14.04
C SER A 201 23.24 -60.81 13.75
N THR A 202 23.99 -61.03 14.84
CA THR A 202 25.23 -61.83 14.85
C THR A 202 24.91 -63.27 15.26
N PRO A 203 25.79 -64.24 14.93
CA PRO A 203 26.53 -64.89 16.01
C PRO A 203 28.01 -65.17 15.71
N LYS A 204 28.74 -65.61 16.76
CA LYS A 204 30.22 -65.73 16.82
C LYS A 204 30.72 -67.15 16.54
N SER A 205 31.96 -67.30 16.05
CA SER A 205 32.94 -68.25 16.62
C SER A 205 34.39 -68.11 16.08
N VAL A 206 35.37 -68.37 16.97
CA VAL A 206 36.70 -69.04 16.75
C VAL A 206 37.52 -68.60 15.51
N LYS A 207 38.55 -67.75 15.64
CA LYS A 207 39.98 -68.06 16.00
C LYS A 207 40.73 -68.98 15.02
N ASP A 208 41.89 -68.52 14.53
CA ASP A 208 43.22 -68.96 15.03
C ASP A 208 44.37 -68.04 14.54
N GLU A 209 45.54 -68.16 15.17
CA GLU A 209 46.83 -67.45 14.94
C GLU A 209 47.89 -68.47 14.39
N PRO A 210 49.21 -68.18 14.14
CA PRO A 210 50.07 -67.11 14.68
C PRO A 210 51.07 -66.45 13.70
N ASP A 211 52.05 -65.75 14.28
CA ASP A 211 53.39 -65.34 13.79
C ASP A 211 53.56 -64.08 12.89
N GLN A 212 54.63 -63.28 13.04
CA GLN A 212 55.16 -62.58 14.23
C GLN A 212 56.29 -61.59 13.83
N ASN A 213 56.52 -60.59 14.68
CA ASN A 213 57.62 -59.59 14.71
C ASN A 213 57.50 -58.32 13.83
N GLY A 214 57.64 -57.11 14.39
CA GLY A 214 57.77 -56.81 15.83
C GLY A 214 58.12 -55.35 16.21
N MET A 215 58.57 -55.20 17.46
CA MET A 215 59.15 -54.02 18.15
C MET A 215 58.23 -52.92 18.75
N GLU A 216 58.12 -52.98 20.09
CA GLU A 216 58.30 -51.86 21.07
C GLU A 216 57.29 -50.67 21.16
N MET A 217 56.98 -50.06 22.32
CA MET A 217 57.15 -50.44 23.75
C MET A 217 56.19 -49.66 24.70
N ARG A 218 55.47 -50.39 25.56
CA ARG A 218 55.15 -50.17 27.02
C ARG A 218 55.42 -48.79 27.66
N GLY A 219 54.57 -48.21 28.55
CA GLY A 219 53.21 -48.56 29.00
C GLY A 219 52.82 -48.05 30.42
N MET A 220 51.54 -47.67 30.60
CA MET A 220 50.71 -47.61 31.85
C MET A 220 51.17 -46.89 33.15
N SER A 221 50.30 -46.01 33.68
CA SER A 221 49.85 -46.09 35.10
C SER A 221 48.50 -45.39 35.36
N SER A 222 47.85 -45.80 36.47
CA SER A 222 46.57 -45.34 37.06
C SER A 222 46.68 -43.97 37.78
N LYS A 223 45.69 -43.37 38.48
CA LYS A 223 44.39 -43.72 39.14
C LYS A 223 43.63 -42.37 39.34
N GLY A 224 42.34 -42.20 39.65
CA GLY A 224 41.25 -43.04 40.19
C GLY A 224 40.02 -42.14 40.48
N LYS A 225 38.96 -42.65 41.13
CA LYS A 225 37.75 -41.88 41.54
C LYS A 225 37.82 -41.47 43.02
N SER A 226 37.06 -40.43 43.43
CA SER A 226 36.18 -40.50 44.63
C SER A 226 35.18 -39.34 44.75
N GLN A 227 34.13 -39.59 45.53
CA GLN A 227 32.82 -38.92 45.65
C GLN A 227 32.78 -37.50 46.26
N ALA A 228 31.59 -36.89 46.19
CA ALA A 228 31.23 -35.55 46.67
C ALA A 228 30.69 -35.52 48.13
N ALA A 229 30.55 -34.31 48.67
CA ALA A 229 29.62 -33.91 49.73
C ALA A 229 29.31 -32.39 49.60
N THR A 230 28.23 -31.90 50.23
CA THR A 230 27.68 -30.53 50.08
C THR A 230 27.40 -29.86 51.44
N ALA A 231 27.40 -28.52 51.47
CA ALA A 231 26.72 -27.68 52.46
C ALA A 231 26.50 -26.26 51.87
N ASP A 232 25.25 -25.78 51.86
CA ASP A 232 24.71 -24.66 52.67
C ASP A 232 25.59 -23.39 52.86
N ASP A 233 25.13 -22.13 52.81
CA ASP A 233 23.83 -21.46 52.53
C ASP A 233 24.10 -19.96 52.19
N GLU A 234 23.15 -19.23 51.57
CA GLU A 234 22.79 -17.79 51.80
C GLU A 234 21.93 -17.16 50.65
N GLU A 235 21.10 -16.17 50.99
CA GLU A 235 20.07 -15.48 50.18
C GLU A 235 20.07 -13.95 50.53
N GLU A 236 19.46 -13.00 49.81
CA GLU A 236 18.53 -13.05 48.66
C GLU A 236 19.26 -12.80 47.30
N GLU A 237 19.03 -11.83 46.40
CA GLU A 237 18.16 -10.63 46.28
C GLU A 237 17.68 -10.49 44.81
N SER A 238 16.76 -9.56 44.49
CA SER A 238 16.05 -9.48 43.18
C SER A 238 16.21 -8.14 42.46
N ASP A 239 16.14 -8.12 41.12
CA ASP A 239 15.78 -6.92 40.35
C ASP A 239 15.19 -7.26 38.97
N ASP A 240 14.11 -6.57 38.59
CA ASP A 240 13.42 -6.69 37.28
C ASP A 240 13.87 -5.56 36.33
N GLU A 241 14.82 -5.80 35.41
CA GLU A 241 15.24 -4.78 34.43
C GLU A 241 14.69 -5.01 33.01
N ILE A 242 14.30 -3.91 32.36
CA ILE A 242 13.54 -3.87 31.12
C ILE A 242 14.44 -4.10 29.90
N TYR A 243 13.99 -4.95 28.97
CA TYR A 243 14.65 -5.12 27.66
C TYR A 243 14.47 -3.87 26.78
N GLU A 244 15.46 -2.97 26.80
CA GLU A 244 15.58 -1.91 25.79
C GLU A 244 16.12 -2.47 24.46
N ALA A 245 15.48 -2.10 23.35
CA ALA A 245 15.96 -2.44 22.02
C ALA A 245 17.19 -1.59 21.63
N PRO A 246 18.22 -2.17 20.96
CA PRO A 246 19.48 -1.49 20.72
C PRO A 246 19.32 -0.24 19.84
N THR A 247 19.76 0.91 20.36
CA THR A 247 19.79 2.18 19.63
C THR A 247 20.91 2.17 18.58
N PHE A 248 20.54 2.33 17.31
CA PHE A 248 21.52 2.49 16.23
C PHE A 248 22.22 3.85 16.35
N ALA A 249 23.53 3.82 16.64
CA ALA A 249 24.36 5.03 16.70
C ALA A 249 24.38 5.75 15.34
N GLN A 250 24.05 7.05 15.35
CA GLN A 250 24.22 7.90 14.18
C GLN A 250 25.71 8.03 13.84
N GLN A 251 26.07 7.72 12.60
CA GLN A 251 27.45 7.93 12.13
C GLN A 251 27.77 9.43 12.08
N PRO A 252 28.94 9.89 12.59
CA PRO A 252 29.29 11.30 12.59
C PRO A 252 29.49 11.82 11.16
N ALA A 253 28.94 13.00 10.88
CA ALA A 253 29.03 13.63 9.56
C ALA A 253 30.49 14.00 9.23
N MET A 254 31.07 13.36 8.20
CA MET A 254 32.41 13.68 7.72
C MET A 254 32.43 15.05 7.03
N MET A 255 33.26 15.96 7.52
CA MET A 255 33.47 17.28 6.90
C MET A 255 34.10 17.15 5.51
N THR A 256 33.61 17.96 4.56
CA THR A 256 34.10 18.02 3.17
C THR A 256 35.54 18.51 3.07
N SER A 257 36.44 17.65 2.57
CA SER A 257 37.80 18.03 2.17
C SER A 257 37.90 18.19 0.64
N ILE A 258 37.97 19.44 0.16
CA ILE A 258 37.97 19.76 -1.28
C ILE A 258 39.37 19.51 -1.88
N LYS A 259 39.60 18.31 -2.42
CA LYS A 259 40.77 18.03 -3.27
C LYS A 259 40.57 18.62 -4.66
N LYS A 260 41.32 19.69 -4.99
CA LYS A 260 41.36 20.31 -6.33
C LYS A 260 41.94 19.35 -7.38
N GLN A 261 41.09 18.60 -8.09
CA GLN A 261 41.49 17.95 -9.34
C GLN A 261 41.58 18.98 -10.47
N ARG A 262 42.60 18.84 -11.33
CA ARG A 262 42.84 19.73 -12.47
C ARG A 262 41.85 19.43 -13.60
N PHE A 263 41.02 20.42 -13.95
CA PHE A 263 40.11 20.33 -15.08
C PHE A 263 40.91 20.34 -16.41
N THR A 264 40.84 19.25 -17.18
CA THR A 264 41.31 19.25 -18.58
C THR A 264 40.21 19.78 -19.48
N LYS A 265 40.55 20.66 -20.43
CA LYS A 265 39.55 21.24 -21.37
C LYS A 265 38.98 20.13 -22.26
N ARG A 266 37.74 19.70 -22.00
CA ARG A 266 36.88 19.10 -23.02
C ARG A 266 36.04 20.21 -23.68
N VAL A 267 35.83 20.09 -24.99
CA VAL A 267 35.08 21.07 -25.79
C VAL A 267 33.61 21.03 -25.38
N GLY A 268 32.99 22.19 -25.22
CA GLY A 268 31.58 22.30 -24.84
C GLY A 268 30.64 21.88 -25.98
N LEU A 269 29.82 20.87 -25.74
CA LEU A 269 28.63 20.62 -26.53
C LEU A 269 27.62 21.76 -26.28
N GLN A 270 26.96 22.23 -27.34
CA GLN A 270 26.01 23.34 -27.23
C GLN A 270 24.76 22.90 -26.44
N ALA A 271 24.29 23.78 -25.55
CA ALA A 271 22.97 23.61 -24.95
C ALA A 271 21.88 23.68 -26.04
N PRO A 272 20.83 22.86 -25.98
CA PRO A 272 19.78 22.85 -27.00
C PRO A 272 19.06 24.21 -27.04
N ARG A 273 19.02 24.84 -28.22
CA ARG A 273 18.26 26.07 -28.44
C ARG A 273 16.76 25.79 -28.23
N ARG A 274 16.19 26.33 -27.14
CA ARG A 274 14.74 26.52 -27.04
C ARG A 274 14.30 27.37 -28.25
N ARG A 275 13.30 26.90 -29.00
CA ARG A 275 12.54 27.78 -29.90
C ARG A 275 11.58 28.60 -29.03
N PRO A 276 11.34 29.89 -29.32
CA PRO A 276 10.18 30.59 -28.78
C PRO A 276 8.89 29.93 -29.31
N PRO A 277 7.74 30.09 -28.63
CA PRO A 277 6.46 29.67 -29.17
C PRO A 277 6.15 30.40 -30.49
N PRO A 278 5.34 29.81 -31.39
CA PRO A 278 4.90 30.49 -32.60
C PRO A 278 4.03 31.72 -32.24
N PRO A 279 4.05 32.78 -33.05
CA PRO A 279 3.17 33.93 -32.86
C PRO A 279 1.71 33.53 -33.11
N ILE A 280 0.79 34.13 -32.36
CA ILE A 280 -0.66 33.99 -32.56
C ILE A 280 -1.03 34.73 -33.86
N PRO A 281 -1.70 34.09 -34.84
CA PRO A 281 -2.14 34.77 -36.05
C PRO A 281 -3.44 35.57 -35.80
N GLY A 282 -3.46 36.83 -36.24
CA GLY A 282 -4.69 37.59 -36.53
C GLY A 282 -5.52 38.06 -35.34
N GLU A 283 -5.27 39.29 -34.88
CA GLU A 283 -6.35 40.14 -34.37
C GLU A 283 -6.86 40.97 -35.56
N ASP A 284 -7.95 40.54 -36.19
CA ASP A 284 -8.75 41.41 -37.06
C ASP A 284 -9.73 42.21 -36.16
N PRO A 285 -9.81 43.56 -36.25
CA PRO A 285 -10.51 44.36 -35.22
C PRO A 285 -12.05 44.31 -35.24
N ASP A 286 -12.66 43.74 -36.28
CA ASP A 286 -14.05 43.99 -36.67
C ASP A 286 -14.89 42.71 -36.91
N GLU A 287 -14.92 41.76 -35.96
CA GLU A 287 -15.97 40.72 -35.90
C GLU A 287 -16.66 40.66 -34.51
N ASP A 288 -17.93 41.04 -34.47
CA ASP A 288 -18.79 41.02 -33.28
C ASP A 288 -19.16 39.59 -32.84
N TYR A 289 -18.29 38.95 -32.05
CA TYR A 289 -18.67 37.74 -31.33
C TYR A 289 -19.46 38.07 -30.06
N GLU A 290 -20.78 37.92 -30.15
CA GLU A 290 -21.73 38.20 -29.07
C GLU A 290 -21.35 37.52 -27.74
N ASN A 291 -21.61 38.22 -26.64
CA ASN A 291 -21.25 37.82 -25.28
C ASN A 291 -22.11 36.66 -24.75
N VAL A 292 -21.90 35.45 -25.28
CA VAL A 292 -22.50 34.21 -24.77
C VAL A 292 -21.88 33.89 -23.41
N SER A 293 -22.56 34.38 -22.37
CA SER A 293 -22.20 34.16 -20.97
C SER A 293 -22.07 32.66 -20.68
N ARG A 294 -20.85 32.20 -20.38
CA ARG A 294 -20.62 30.85 -19.84
C ARG A 294 -21.15 30.81 -18.40
N PRO A 295 -22.14 29.96 -18.08
CA PRO A 295 -22.51 29.74 -16.69
C PRO A 295 -21.37 29.01 -15.97
N ASP A 296 -21.09 29.49 -14.76
CA ASP A 296 -20.47 28.83 -13.61
C ASP A 296 -19.13 28.07 -13.81
N GLN A 297 -18.12 28.53 -13.07
CA GLN A 297 -16.94 27.72 -12.76
C GLN A 297 -17.27 26.88 -11.53
N ASP A 298 -17.50 25.57 -11.70
CA ASP A 298 -17.72 24.67 -10.57
C ASP A 298 -16.48 24.64 -9.65
N GLU A 299 -16.65 25.12 -8.42
CA GLU A 299 -15.60 25.02 -7.39
C GLU A 299 -15.34 23.54 -7.02
N LEU A 300 -14.07 23.18 -6.90
CA LEU A 300 -13.59 21.84 -6.60
C LEU A 300 -13.08 21.77 -5.15
N PHE A 301 -13.50 20.75 -4.40
CA PHE A 301 -13.19 20.57 -2.98
C PHE A 301 -12.46 19.26 -2.74
N LEU A 302 -11.42 19.30 -1.89
CA LEU A 302 -10.68 18.10 -1.51
C LEU A 302 -11.42 17.34 -0.39
N VAL A 303 -12.16 16.30 -0.78
CA VAL A 303 -12.99 15.47 0.11
C VAL A 303 -12.17 14.34 0.73
N LYS A 304 -12.29 14.17 2.05
CA LYS A 304 -11.77 13.01 2.79
C LYS A 304 -12.87 11.99 3.03
N TRP A 305 -12.75 10.81 2.41
CA TRP A 305 -13.71 9.73 2.55
C TRP A 305 -13.61 9.05 3.93
N CYS A 306 -14.76 8.85 4.58
CA CYS A 306 -14.82 8.25 5.91
C CYS A 306 -14.45 6.75 5.86
N GLY A 307 -13.47 6.35 6.68
CA GLY A 307 -12.92 4.98 6.69
C GLY A 307 -11.69 4.78 5.80
N TYR A 308 -11.29 5.79 5.02
CA TYR A 308 -10.14 5.74 4.12
C TYR A 308 -8.97 6.61 4.63
N PRO A 309 -7.71 6.30 4.26
CA PRO A 309 -6.55 7.10 4.66
C PRO A 309 -6.51 8.45 3.92
N ASP A 310 -5.79 9.43 4.47
CA ASP A 310 -5.67 10.78 3.89
C ASP A 310 -5.10 10.79 2.46
N THR A 311 -4.38 9.73 2.07
CA THR A 311 -3.84 9.51 0.72
C THR A 311 -4.89 9.17 -0.34
N GLU A 312 -6.13 8.90 0.07
CA GLU A 312 -7.27 8.58 -0.82
C GLU A 312 -8.31 9.72 -0.81
N THR A 313 -7.86 10.95 -0.56
CA THR A 313 -8.65 12.18 -0.73
C THR A 313 -8.83 12.51 -2.23
N THR A 314 -10.03 12.90 -2.65
CA THR A 314 -10.37 13.22 -4.05
C THR A 314 -10.87 14.65 -4.21
N TRP A 315 -10.69 15.23 -5.39
CA TRP A 315 -11.24 16.55 -5.71
C TRP A 315 -12.62 16.39 -6.35
N GLU A 316 -13.67 16.76 -5.61
CA GLU A 316 -15.07 16.65 -6.04
C GLU A 316 -15.66 18.04 -6.36
N PRO A 317 -16.49 18.19 -7.40
CA PRO A 317 -17.22 19.43 -7.66
C PRO A 317 -18.32 19.67 -6.61
N THR A 318 -18.75 20.92 -6.47
CA THR A 318 -19.93 21.35 -5.68
C THR A 318 -21.10 20.35 -5.75
N CYS A 319 -21.48 19.91 -6.93
CA CYS A 319 -22.66 19.09 -7.18
C CYS A 319 -22.58 17.65 -6.61
N HIS A 320 -21.39 17.17 -6.22
CA HIS A 320 -21.19 15.85 -5.62
C HIS A 320 -21.29 15.84 -4.08
N ILE A 321 -21.35 17.01 -3.43
CA ILE A 321 -21.15 17.15 -1.98
C ILE A 321 -22.49 17.52 -1.30
N ASP A 322 -22.77 16.95 -0.13
CA ASP A 322 -23.96 17.34 0.66
C ASP A 322 -23.89 18.85 0.97
N GLN A 323 -24.96 19.57 0.64
CA GLN A 323 -25.06 21.02 0.80
C GLN A 323 -24.78 21.48 2.24
N ARG A 324 -24.99 20.60 3.23
CA ARG A 324 -24.60 20.83 4.63
C ARG A 324 -23.09 20.90 4.81
N SER A 325 -22.35 19.93 4.28
CA SER A 325 -20.87 19.90 4.35
C SER A 325 -20.24 21.03 3.53
N LEU A 326 -20.85 21.42 2.40
CA LEU A 326 -20.47 22.65 1.69
C LEU A 326 -20.65 23.89 2.57
N SER A 327 -21.80 24.06 3.24
CA SER A 327 -22.01 25.17 4.17
C SER A 327 -21.11 25.12 5.42
N GLU A 328 -20.55 23.96 5.75
CA GLU A 328 -19.57 23.80 6.84
C GLU A 328 -18.16 24.26 6.45
N TYR A 329 -17.82 24.09 5.16
CA TYR A 329 -16.49 24.37 4.62
C TYR A 329 -16.37 25.78 4.01
N ILE A 330 -17.39 26.24 3.27
CA ILE A 330 -17.43 27.56 2.65
C ILE A 330 -18.21 28.52 3.57
N PRO A 331 -17.59 29.59 4.12
CA PRO A 331 -18.28 30.58 4.94
C PRO A 331 -19.12 31.57 4.11
N SER A 332 -19.83 31.09 3.08
CA SER A 332 -20.64 31.89 2.17
C SER A 332 -22.07 32.07 2.69
N ASN A 333 -22.31 33.20 3.35
CA ASN A 333 -23.64 33.75 3.67
C ASN A 333 -24.54 32.82 4.53
N ILE A 334 -24.24 32.72 5.83
CA ILE A 334 -25.05 31.94 6.79
C ILE A 334 -26.51 32.42 6.79
N ASN A 335 -27.41 31.47 6.55
CA ASN A 335 -28.85 31.73 6.54
C ASN A 335 -29.29 32.35 7.89
N PRO A 336 -29.91 33.54 7.91
CA PRO A 336 -30.24 34.24 9.14
C PRO A 336 -31.21 33.47 10.04
N HIS A 337 -32.03 32.56 9.49
CA HIS A 337 -32.89 31.70 10.32
C HIS A 337 -32.08 30.68 11.14
N ARG A 338 -30.98 30.15 10.61
CA ARG A 338 -30.07 29.25 11.36
C ARG A 338 -29.34 30.00 12.47
N LEU A 339 -28.78 31.17 12.16
CA LEU A 339 -28.12 32.04 13.15
C LEU A 339 -29.07 32.42 14.31
N ASN A 340 -30.30 32.82 14.00
CA ASN A 340 -31.33 33.13 15.01
C ASN A 340 -31.77 31.89 15.82
N SER A 341 -31.79 30.69 15.21
CA SER A 341 -32.11 29.45 15.91
C SER A 341 -31.00 29.01 16.86
N ALA A 342 -29.73 29.17 16.45
CA ALA A 342 -28.56 28.90 17.27
C ALA A 342 -28.48 29.86 18.48
N ALA A 343 -28.72 31.16 18.25
CA ALA A 343 -28.81 32.17 19.30
C ALA A 343 -29.87 31.81 20.35
N LYS A 344 -31.12 31.55 19.95
CA LYS A 344 -32.19 31.15 20.89
C LYS A 344 -31.86 29.88 21.67
N THR A 345 -31.28 28.88 21.01
CA THR A 345 -30.88 27.63 21.67
C THR A 345 -29.79 27.86 22.73
N PHE A 346 -28.85 28.77 22.44
CA PHE A 346 -27.81 29.21 23.36
C PHE A 346 -28.38 30.01 24.54
N GLU A 347 -29.29 30.96 24.28
CA GLU A 347 -30.02 31.73 25.31
C GLU A 347 -30.82 30.83 26.25
N ASP A 348 -31.62 29.91 25.72
CA ASP A 348 -32.41 28.97 26.53
C ASP A 348 -31.49 28.13 27.44
N ILE A 349 -30.35 27.66 26.93
CA ILE A 349 -29.37 26.91 27.72
C ILE A 349 -28.77 27.76 28.84
N ILE A 350 -28.45 29.03 28.58
CA ILE A 350 -27.93 29.96 29.58
C ILE A 350 -28.99 30.31 30.61
N GLN A 351 -30.21 30.63 30.20
CA GLN A 351 -31.32 30.95 31.09
C GLN A 351 -31.77 29.73 31.90
N ASN A 352 -31.50 28.50 31.45
CA ASN A 352 -31.62 27.28 32.24
C ASN A 352 -30.39 27.03 33.17
N ARG A 353 -29.18 27.46 32.80
CA ARG A 353 -27.99 27.44 33.67
C ARG A 353 -28.14 28.40 34.85
N LEU A 354 -28.67 29.60 34.61
CA LEU A 354 -28.87 30.66 35.60
C LEU A 354 -30.10 30.44 36.52
N LYS A 355 -30.80 29.30 36.42
CA LYS A 355 -31.87 28.93 37.37
C LYS A 355 -31.27 28.61 38.76
N PRO A 356 -31.86 29.13 39.85
CA PRO A 356 -31.39 28.83 41.20
C PRO A 356 -31.42 27.32 41.49
N GLY A 357 -30.39 26.82 42.18
CA GLY A 357 -30.20 25.40 42.48
C GLY A 357 -29.45 24.58 41.41
N ASN A 358 -29.20 25.12 40.22
CA ASN A 358 -28.44 24.42 39.18
C ASN A 358 -26.93 24.39 39.51
N ARG A 359 -26.38 23.21 39.81
CA ARG A 359 -24.95 23.00 40.15
C ARG A 359 -24.08 22.54 38.96
N CYS A 360 -24.62 22.46 37.73
CA CYS A 360 -23.88 21.95 36.59
C CYS A 360 -23.05 23.05 35.89
N HIS A 361 -21.75 23.13 36.21
CA HIS A 361 -20.83 24.17 35.70
C HIS A 361 -20.55 24.09 34.19
N SER A 362 -20.86 22.98 33.50
CA SER A 362 -20.70 22.86 32.05
C SER A 362 -21.93 22.27 31.38
N VAL A 363 -22.46 22.98 30.39
CA VAL A 363 -23.60 22.55 29.57
C VAL A 363 -23.11 22.23 28.15
N SER A 364 -23.88 21.49 27.37
CA SER A 364 -23.59 21.26 25.94
C SER A 364 -24.79 21.71 25.11
N SER A 365 -24.55 22.63 24.18
CA SER A 365 -25.56 23.07 23.20
C SER A 365 -25.45 22.24 21.93
N ARG A 366 -26.57 22.03 21.23
CA ARG A 366 -26.53 21.77 19.79
C ARG A 366 -26.32 23.12 19.11
N PHE A 367 -25.19 23.23 18.45
CA PHE A 367 -24.73 24.48 17.87
C PHE A 367 -23.83 24.08 16.71
N ASP A 368 -24.30 24.37 15.51
CA ASP A 368 -23.68 23.96 14.25
C ASP A 368 -22.29 24.63 14.12
N LEU A 369 -21.29 23.89 13.63
CA LEU A 369 -19.89 24.33 13.65
C LEU A 369 -19.61 25.43 12.62
N ASP A 370 -20.40 25.53 11.56
CA ASP A 370 -20.36 26.63 10.60
C ASP A 370 -20.79 27.96 11.24
N VAL A 371 -21.87 27.95 12.03
CA VAL A 371 -22.29 29.09 12.85
C VAL A 371 -21.21 29.42 13.88
N TYR A 372 -20.55 28.42 14.47
CA TYR A 372 -19.44 28.64 15.41
C TYR A 372 -18.26 29.36 14.75
N ARG A 373 -17.80 28.85 13.59
CA ARG A 373 -16.75 29.46 12.75
C ARG A 373 -17.07 30.90 12.39
N TYR A 374 -18.29 31.19 11.95
CA TYR A 374 -18.72 32.55 11.60
C TYR A 374 -18.72 33.51 12.80
N CYS A 375 -19.18 33.04 13.97
CA CYS A 375 -19.31 33.86 15.17
C CYS A 375 -17.96 34.17 15.84
N PHE A 376 -17.05 33.18 15.90
CA PHE A 376 -15.80 33.30 16.67
C PHE A 376 -14.52 33.25 15.83
N GLN A 377 -14.63 33.08 14.50
CA GLN A 377 -13.53 33.03 13.53
C GLN A 377 -12.48 31.94 13.78
N THR A 378 -12.86 30.84 14.44
CA THR A 378 -11.96 29.72 14.76
C THR A 378 -12.70 28.40 14.97
N ASP A 379 -11.97 27.31 14.79
CA ASP A 379 -12.36 25.92 15.02
C ASP A 379 -12.00 25.42 16.43
N GLU A 380 -11.16 26.18 17.15
CA GLU A 380 -10.57 25.74 18.42
C GLU A 380 -11.44 26.08 19.65
N THR A 381 -10.93 25.74 20.84
CA THR A 381 -11.56 26.13 22.10
C THR A 381 -11.27 27.59 22.43
N VAL A 382 -12.30 28.42 22.50
CA VAL A 382 -12.18 29.86 22.79
C VAL A 382 -12.46 30.15 24.27
N LEU A 383 -11.69 31.09 24.82
CA LEU A 383 -11.98 31.77 26.08
C LEU A 383 -12.45 33.19 25.75
N LEU A 384 -13.74 33.44 25.96
CA LEU A 384 -14.39 34.73 25.72
C LEU A 384 -14.39 35.51 27.04
N ASN A 385 -13.90 36.75 27.01
CA ASN A 385 -13.59 37.56 28.19
C ASN A 385 -14.61 38.68 28.41
N LEU A 386 -15.36 39.05 27.37
CA LEU A 386 -16.32 40.15 27.36
C LEU A 386 -17.66 39.68 26.76
N ALA A 387 -18.74 40.39 27.09
CA ALA A 387 -20.03 40.17 26.44
C ALA A 387 -20.00 40.55 24.94
N ASP A 388 -19.17 41.54 24.58
CA ASP A 388 -19.01 42.05 23.22
C ASP A 388 -18.36 41.03 22.27
N ASP A 389 -17.66 40.02 22.81
CA ASP A 389 -17.11 38.89 22.04
C ASP A 389 -18.22 38.04 21.40
N PHE A 390 -19.48 38.21 21.83
CA PHE A 390 -20.67 37.57 21.26
C PHE A 390 -21.40 38.44 20.21
N SER A 391 -20.86 39.61 19.84
CA SER A 391 -21.51 40.60 18.94
C SER A 391 -21.98 40.10 17.56
N ARG A 392 -21.56 38.91 17.12
CA ARG A 392 -22.04 38.26 15.88
C ARG A 392 -23.26 37.37 16.07
N LEU A 393 -23.65 37.06 17.31
CA LEU A 393 -24.87 36.34 17.64
C LEU A 393 -25.99 37.32 17.99
N PRO A 394 -27.19 37.20 17.41
CA PRO A 394 -28.34 38.04 17.76
C PRO A 394 -28.92 37.61 19.11
N LEU A 395 -28.27 38.01 20.20
CA LEU A 395 -28.68 37.78 21.58
C LEU A 395 -29.49 38.96 22.13
N THR A 396 -30.43 38.67 23.03
CA THR A 396 -31.21 39.68 23.76
C THR A 396 -30.38 40.32 24.87
N GLU A 397 -30.62 41.60 25.19
CA GLU A 397 -29.79 42.37 26.16
C GLU A 397 -29.70 41.72 27.56
N SER A 398 -30.68 40.89 27.93
CA SER A 398 -30.73 40.15 29.19
C SER A 398 -30.15 38.72 29.12
N TRP A 399 -29.45 38.32 28.05
CA TRP A 399 -28.97 36.94 27.87
C TRP A 399 -28.05 36.47 29.00
N ASN A 400 -27.24 37.38 29.58
CA ASN A 400 -26.16 37.10 30.52
C ASN A 400 -26.54 37.23 32.01
N TYR A 401 -27.79 37.52 32.36
CA TYR A 401 -28.26 37.54 33.74
C TYR A 401 -29.69 37.03 33.91
N ARG A 402 -30.03 36.63 35.14
CA ARG A 402 -31.38 36.22 35.53
C ARG A 402 -31.67 36.67 36.97
N ILE A 403 -32.63 37.57 37.12
CA ILE A 403 -33.08 38.11 38.41
C ILE A 403 -34.38 37.40 38.84
N ASN A 404 -34.52 37.08 40.12
CA ASN A 404 -35.74 36.49 40.69
C ASN A 404 -36.71 37.58 41.20
N SER A 405 -37.94 37.19 41.55
CA SER A 405 -38.97 38.08 42.13
C SER A 405 -38.50 38.89 43.35
N ASN A 406 -37.44 38.43 44.03
CA ASN A 406 -36.91 38.99 45.26
C ASN A 406 -35.71 39.92 45.03
N GLY A 407 -35.46 40.35 43.78
CA GLY A 407 -34.36 41.25 43.40
C GLY A 407 -32.97 40.60 43.30
N GLN A 408 -32.76 39.44 43.92
CA GLN A 408 -31.52 38.67 43.84
C GLN A 408 -31.44 37.84 42.54
N GLY A 409 -30.29 37.84 41.88
CA GLY A 409 -30.07 37.13 40.63
C GLY A 409 -28.76 36.34 40.55
N LEU A 410 -28.60 35.67 39.42
CA LEU A 410 -27.34 35.10 38.96
C LEU A 410 -26.98 35.74 37.61
N THR A 411 -25.75 36.17 37.48
CA THR A 411 -25.17 36.62 36.20
C THR A 411 -23.97 35.76 35.85
N ILE A 412 -23.67 35.69 34.55
CA ILE A 412 -22.45 35.04 34.08
C ILE A 412 -21.25 35.83 34.59
N ASP A 413 -20.22 35.11 35.00
CA ASP A 413 -18.91 35.67 35.29
C ASP A 413 -17.92 35.22 34.20
N PHE A 414 -17.05 36.11 33.76
CA PHE A 414 -16.14 35.89 32.63
C PHE A 414 -14.74 35.51 33.16
N PRO A 415 -13.96 34.66 32.44
CA PRO A 415 -14.18 34.21 31.07
C PRO A 415 -15.08 32.98 30.92
N ILE A 416 -15.82 32.93 29.82
CA ILE A 416 -16.61 31.77 29.37
C ILE A 416 -15.73 30.91 28.46
N ARG A 417 -15.69 29.58 28.69
CA ARG A 417 -14.99 28.65 27.80
C ARG A 417 -15.96 27.95 26.85
N LEU A 418 -15.77 28.13 25.55
CA LEU A 418 -16.47 27.39 24.50
C LEU A 418 -15.53 26.35 23.89
N SER A 419 -15.95 25.08 23.85
CA SER A 419 -15.23 24.01 23.18
C SER A 419 -16.14 23.32 22.16
N PRO A 420 -15.93 23.50 20.84
CA PRO A 420 -16.65 22.74 19.83
C PRO A 420 -16.32 21.24 19.92
N ARG A 421 -17.31 20.40 19.58
CA ARG A 421 -17.23 18.94 19.64
C ARG A 421 -18.16 18.29 18.60
N LEU A 422 -17.56 17.52 17.69
CA LEU A 422 -18.24 16.62 16.79
C LEU A 422 -18.36 15.22 17.42
N HIS A 423 -19.56 14.63 17.42
CA HIS A 423 -19.78 13.26 17.86
C HIS A 423 -20.64 12.50 16.83
N PHE A 424 -20.31 11.24 16.51
CA PHE A 424 -21.10 10.44 15.57
C PHE A 424 -22.10 9.53 16.29
N ARG A 425 -23.39 9.61 15.92
CA ARG A 425 -24.46 8.77 16.47
C ARG A 425 -24.93 7.74 15.45
N LYS A 426 -25.06 6.48 15.88
CA LYS A 426 -25.79 5.45 15.13
C LYS A 426 -27.29 5.76 15.13
N ILE A 427 -27.88 5.88 13.95
CA ILE A 427 -29.33 5.96 13.76
C ILE A 427 -29.75 4.82 12.83
N PHE A 428 -30.78 4.10 13.24
CA PHE A 428 -31.39 3.05 12.44
C PHE A 428 -32.42 3.68 11.51
N VAL A 429 -32.25 3.46 10.21
CA VAL A 429 -33.17 3.91 9.17
C VAL A 429 -33.85 2.67 8.61
N ARG A 430 -35.18 2.69 8.56
CA ARG A 430 -35.98 1.67 7.89
C ARG A 430 -36.20 2.08 6.44
N THR A 431 -35.81 1.23 5.51
CA THR A 431 -36.11 1.33 4.08
C THR A 431 -37.59 1.01 3.83
N GLU A 432 -38.14 1.43 2.70
CA GLU A 432 -39.51 1.10 2.29
C GLU A 432 -39.72 -0.43 2.16
N ASP A 433 -38.68 -1.16 1.75
CA ASP A 433 -38.64 -2.64 1.72
C ASP A 433 -38.65 -3.31 3.12
N GLY A 434 -38.84 -2.55 4.19
CA GLY A 434 -38.86 -3.03 5.57
C GLY A 434 -37.49 -3.37 6.17
N SER A 435 -36.44 -3.44 5.35
CA SER A 435 -35.05 -3.61 5.79
C SER A 435 -34.61 -2.45 6.69
N VAL A 436 -33.71 -2.71 7.64
CA VAL A 436 -33.20 -1.71 8.58
C VAL A 436 -31.70 -1.60 8.45
N PHE A 437 -31.21 -0.45 7.99
CA PHE A 437 -29.78 -0.14 7.91
C PHE A 437 -29.35 0.82 9.01
N THR A 438 -28.07 0.75 9.39
CA THR A 438 -27.50 1.66 10.39
C THR A 438 -26.70 2.75 9.69
N LYS A 439 -27.13 4.01 9.79
CA LYS A 439 -26.36 5.17 9.30
C LYS A 439 -25.67 5.85 10.49
N MET A 440 -24.38 6.13 10.37
CA MET A 440 -23.70 7.08 11.25
C MET A 440 -24.11 8.49 10.82
N LEU A 441 -24.56 9.32 11.76
CA LEU A 441 -24.84 10.74 11.52
C LEU A 441 -23.96 11.60 12.45
N PRO A 442 -23.32 12.66 11.93
CA PRO A 442 -22.65 13.65 12.77
C PRO A 442 -23.68 14.36 13.65
N ILE A 443 -23.27 14.71 14.86
CA ILE A 443 -23.98 15.60 15.78
C ILE A 443 -22.97 16.62 16.29
N GLU A 444 -23.18 17.85 15.89
CA GLU A 444 -22.37 19.01 16.27
C GLU A 444 -22.86 19.58 17.59
N THR A 445 -21.91 19.87 18.48
CA THR A 445 -22.20 20.41 19.80
C THR A 445 -21.10 21.36 20.25
N VAL A 446 -21.47 22.41 20.98
CA VAL A 446 -20.50 23.24 21.70
C VAL A 446 -20.66 22.99 23.19
N LYS A 447 -19.59 22.54 23.85
CA LYS A 447 -19.52 22.46 25.31
C LYS A 447 -19.19 23.85 25.86
N ILE A 448 -20.07 24.36 26.70
CA ILE A 448 -20.01 25.69 27.30
C ILE A 448 -19.69 25.51 28.79
N ILE A 449 -18.60 26.10 29.29
CA ILE A 449 -18.32 26.18 30.73
C ILE A 449 -18.62 27.61 31.17
N ILE A 450 -19.56 27.76 32.11
CA ILE A 450 -20.14 29.04 32.52
C ILE A 450 -19.85 29.25 34.01
N PRO A 451 -18.85 30.08 34.37
CA PRO A 451 -18.75 30.65 35.71
C PRO A 451 -19.95 31.56 35.97
N THR A 452 -20.40 31.63 37.22
CA THR A 452 -21.61 32.38 37.59
C THR A 452 -21.39 33.07 38.92
N ARG A 453 -21.62 34.38 38.97
CA ARG A 453 -21.61 35.19 40.20
C ARG A 453 -23.02 35.63 40.58
N VAL A 454 -23.21 35.95 41.85
CA VAL A 454 -24.47 36.56 42.33
C VAL A 454 -24.49 38.03 41.89
N CYS A 455 -25.68 38.53 41.54
CA CYS A 455 -25.96 39.94 41.27
C CYS A 455 -27.19 40.40 42.07
#